data_AF-A0A645GUY1-F1
#
_entry.id   AF-A0A645GUY1-F1
#
_cell.length_a   1.000
_cell.length_b   1.000
_cell.length_c   1.000
_cell.angle_alpha   90.00
_cell.angle_beta   90.00
_cell.angle_gamma   90.00
#
_symmetry.space_group_name_H-M   'P 1'
#
loop_
_entity.id
_entity.type
_entity.pdbx_description
1 polymer ?
#
loop_
_entity_poly.entity_id
_entity_poly.type
_entity_poly.pdbx_seq_one_letter_code
_entity_poly.pdbx_strand_id
1 'polypeptide(L)' 'MLDRQDAMGRFVLVCFNVKTKRILFTERVQGKSGGFGLRNYWVAPLANIMKL' A
#
# COMPACT_ATOMS: atom_id res chain seq x y z
N MET A 1 3.30 -8.74 4.48
CA MET A 1 2.44 -9.60 5.32
C MET A 1 1.28 -8.75 5.83
N LEU A 2 0.06 -9.25 5.70
CA LEU A 2 -1.18 -8.58 6.13
C LEU A 2 -1.63 -9.26 7.44
N ASP A 3 -1.45 -8.58 8.57
CA ASP A 3 -1.84 -9.11 9.87
C ASP A 3 -3.29 -8.70 10.17
N ARG A 4 -4.19 -9.68 10.25
CA ARG A 4 -5.62 -9.46 10.48
C ARG A 4 -5.92 -8.98 11.90
N GLN A 5 -5.11 -9.34 12.89
CA GLN A 5 -5.31 -8.92 14.28
C GLN A 5 -4.85 -7.48 14.49
N ASP A 6 -3.69 -7.12 13.92
CA ASP A 6 -3.13 -5.77 14.02
C ASP A 6 -3.76 -4.79 13.02
N ALA A 7 -4.50 -5.29 12.03
CA ALA A 7 -5.07 -4.52 10.91
C ALA A 7 -4.02 -3.64 10.21
N MET A 8 -2.75 -4.05 10.24
CA MET A 8 -1.62 -3.29 9.70
C MET A 8 -1.20 -3.89 8.35
N GLY A 9 -1.37 -3.11 7.28
CA GLY A 9 -0.88 -3.44 5.95
C GLY A 9 0.56 -2.98 5.77
N ARG A 10 1.46 -3.89 5.39
CA ARG A 10 2.85 -3.58 5.04
C ARG A 10 3.09 -3.87 3.55
N PHE A 11 3.52 -2.86 2.81
CA PHE A 11 3.69 -2.87 1.36
C PHE A 11 5.10 -2.48 0.96
N VAL A 12 5.53 -2.98 -0.20
CA VAL A 12 6.65 -2.42 -0.95
C VAL A 12 6.04 -1.76 -2.17
N LEU A 13 6.08 -0.43 -2.24
CA LEU A 13 5.60 0.33 -3.38
C LEU A 13 6.76 0.46 -4.37
N VAL A 14 6.53 0.06 -5.62
CA VAL A 14 7.52 0.20 -6.71
C VAL A 14 6.85 0.92 -7.87
N CYS A 15 7.31 2.12 -8.18
CA CYS A 15 6.92 2.83 -9.40
C CYS A 15 8.03 2.62 -10.42
N PHE A 16 7.67 2.18 -11.63
CA PHE A 16 8.62 1.92 -12.69
C PHE A 16 8.06 2.37 -14.04
N ASN A 17 8.96 2.74 -14.94
CA ASN A 17 8.59 3.08 -16.30
C ASN A 17 8.23 1.80 -17.06
N VAL A 18 7.00 1.69 -17.56
CA VAL A 18 6.50 0.45 -18.18
C VAL A 18 7.22 0.11 -19.50
N LYS A 19 7.70 1.11 -20.24
CA LYS A 19 8.41 0.93 -21.52
C LYS A 19 9.86 0.51 -21.33
N THR A 20 10.59 1.22 -20.47
CA THR A 20 12.04 1.00 -20.25
C THR A 20 12.34 0.02 -19.12
N LYS A 21 11.32 -0.36 -18.34
CA LYS A 21 11.41 -1.20 -17.13
C LYS A 21 12.29 -0.62 -16.02
N ARG A 22 12.71 0.65 -16.13
CA ARG A 22 13.51 1.34 -15.11
C ARG A 22 12.65 1.64 -13.88
N ILE A 23 13.14 1.29 -12.70
CA ILE A 23 12.55 1.69 -11.42
C ILE A 23 12.76 3.20 -11.25
N LEU A 24 11.68 3.90 -10.94
CA LEU A 24 11.67 5.35 -10.72
C LEU A 24 11.61 5.66 -9.22
N PHE A 25 10.93 4.81 -8.46
CA PHE A 25 10.73 5.01 -7.03
C PHE A 25 10.49 3.68 -6.33
N THR A 26 10.99 3.54 -5.11
CA THR A 26 10.69 2.40 -4.24
C THR A 26 10.63 2.82 -2.79
N GLU A 27 9.57 2.44 -2.10
CA GLU A 27 9.40 2.75 -0.68
C GLU A 27 8.72 1.60 0.07
N ARG A 28 9.08 1.45 1.34
CA ARG A 28 8.39 0.55 2.27
C ARG A 28 7.32 1.32 3.00
N VAL A 29 6.10 0.85 2.87
CA VAL A 29 4.92 1.52 3.39
C VAL A 29 4.27 0.67 4.46
N GLN A 30 3.84 1.31 5.54
CA GLN A 30 2.94 0.69 6.52
C GLN A 30 1.73 1.59 6.77
N GLY A 31 0.57 0.98 6.95
CA GLY A 31 -0.61 1.73 7.38
C GLY A 31 -1.76 0.84 7.79
N LYS A 32 -2.65 1.40 8.62
CA LYS A 32 -3.86 0.71 9.06
C LYS A 32 -4.79 0.47 7.88
N SER A 33 -5.30 -0.75 7.75
CA SER A 33 -6.34 -1.06 6.78
C SER A 33 -7.55 -0.15 7.01
N GLY A 34 -8.13 0.36 5.93
CA GLY A 34 -9.37 1.13 6.00
C GLY A 34 -10.60 0.22 5.98
N GLY A 35 -11.78 0.81 6.09
CA GLY A 35 -13.06 0.11 5.97
C GLY A 35 -13.92 0.18 7.23
N PHE A 36 -15.10 -0.44 7.17
CA PHE A 36 -16.12 -0.39 8.22
C PHE A 36 -16.69 -1.79 8.46
N GLY A 37 -16.79 -2.21 9.72
CA GLY A 37 -17.25 -3.56 10.10
C GLY A 37 -16.33 -4.66 9.58
N LEU A 38 -16.89 -5.70 8.96
CA LEU A 38 -16.14 -6.86 8.42
C LEU A 38 -15.44 -6.57 7.07
N ARG A 39 -15.58 -5.37 6.51
CA ARG A 39 -14.96 -4.99 5.24
C ARG A 39 -13.65 -4.27 5.52
N ASN A 40 -12.53 -4.99 5.41
CA ASN A 40 -11.19 -4.42 5.48
C ASN A 40 -10.65 -4.15 4.07
N TYR A 41 -10.31 -2.89 3.79
CA TYR A 41 -9.66 -2.44 2.57
C TYR A 41 -8.17 -2.21 2.84
N TRP A 42 -7.37 -3.21 2.52
CA TRP A 42 -5.91 -3.17 2.72
C TRP A 42 -5.21 -2.16 1.81
N VAL A 43 -5.83 -1.75 0.71
CA VAL A 43 -5.27 -0.76 -0.23
C VAL A 43 -5.47 0.68 0.25
N ALA A 44 -6.33 0.92 1.25
CA ALA A 44 -6.61 2.26 1.76
C ALA A 44 -5.35 3.07 2.17
N PRO A 45 -4.32 2.48 2.82
CA PRO A 45 -3.06 3.17 3.10
C PRO A 45 -2.35 3.71 1.84
N LEU A 46 -2.42 2.97 0.74
CA LEU A 46 -1.78 3.36 -0.52
C LEU A 46 -2.49 4.57 -1.16
N ALA A 47 -3.81 4.70 -0.97
CA ALA A 47 -4.56 5.87 -1.45
C ALA A 47 -4.11 7.18 -0.79
N ASN A 48 -3.68 7.15 0.49
CA ASN A 48 -3.13 8.33 1.15
C ASN A 48 -1.74 8.72 0.63
N ILE A 49 -0.98 7.75 0.14
CA ILE A 49 0.38 7.97 -0.38
C ILE A 49 0.35 8.44 -1.83
N MET A 50 -0.62 7.95 -2.61
CA MET A 50 -0.81 8.38 -3.99
C MET A 50 -1.58 9.71 -4.12
N LYS A 51 -2.13 10.24 -3.01
CA LYS A 51 -2.54 11.65 -2.92
C LYS A 51 -1.29 12.52 -2.74
N LEU A 52 -0.47 12.59 -3.78
CA LEU A 52 0.47 13.69 -3.97
C LEU A 52 -0.31 14.96 -4.35
#